data_AF-A0A345NLM4-F1
#
_entry.id   AF-A0A345NLM4-F1
#
_cell.length_a   1.000
_cell.length_b   1.000
_cell.length_c   1.000
_cell.angle_alpha   90.00
_cell.angle_beta   90.00
_cell.angle_gamma   90.00
#
_symmetry.space_group_name_H-M   'P 1'
#
loop_
_entity.id
_entity.type
_entity.pdbx_description
1 polymer ?
#
loop_
_entity_poly.entity_id
_entity_poly.type
_entity_poly.pdbx_seq_one_letter_code
_entity_poly.pdbx_strand_id
1 'polypeptide(L)' 'MWWQDLLWGLWNGITAWVVLIAHVFGAWDRFPVYDVDRVGNWYDLGFLLGAGSPLLGMLSGRRAIRK' A
#
# COMPACT_ATOMS: atom_id res chain seq x y z
N MET A 1 -18.35 6.13 -3.11
CA MET A 1 -18.02 7.57 -2.90
C MET A 1 -16.52 7.69 -2.97
N TRP A 2 -15.97 8.65 -3.72
CA TRP A 2 -14.53 8.69 -4.03
C TRP A 2 -13.58 8.60 -2.82
N TRP A 3 -13.96 9.23 -1.70
CA TRP A 3 -13.16 9.25 -0.48
C TRP A 3 -13.14 7.88 0.23
N GLN A 4 -14.18 7.08 0.08
CA GLN A 4 -14.21 5.72 0.63
C GLN A 4 -13.24 4.83 -0.12
N ASP A 5 -13.22 4.92 -1.44
CA ASP A 5 -12.29 4.16 -2.29
C ASP A 5 -10.84 4.56 -1.99
N LEU A 6 -10.58 5.86 -1.81
CA LEU A 6 -9.28 6.38 -1.38
C LEU A 6 -8.84 5.80 -0.03
N LEU A 7 -9.68 5.85 1.00
CA LEU A 7 -9.35 5.35 2.34
C LEU A 7 -9.16 3.83 2.34
N TRP A 8 -9.98 3.10 1.56
CA TRP A 8 -9.81 1.67 1.37
C TRP A 8 -8.51 1.32 0.67
N GLY A 9 -8.15 2.07 -0.37
CA GLY A 9 -6.88 1.93 -1.05
C GLY A 9 -5.73 2.18 -0.08
N LEU A 10 -5.78 3.29 0.65
CA LEU A 10 -4.75 3.67 1.63
C LEU A 10 -4.55 2.59 2.69
N TRP A 11 -5.64 2.08 3.26
CA TRP A 11 -5.59 1.01 4.24
C TRP A 11 -4.98 -0.26 3.68
N ASN A 12 -5.45 -0.73 2.52
CA ASN A 12 -4.90 -1.90 1.85
C ASN A 12 -3.42 -1.71 1.48
N GLY A 13 -3.01 -0.50 1.06
CA GLY A 13 -1.62 -0.20 0.76
C GLY A 13 -0.72 -0.25 1.99
N ILE A 14 -1.17 0.24 3.14
CA ILE A 14 -0.41 0.17 4.40
C ILE A 14 -0.26 -1.29 4.86
N THR A 15 -1.35 -2.07 4.82
CA THR A 15 -1.35 -3.47 5.26
C THR A 15 -0.75 -4.44 4.23
N ALA A 16 -0.62 -4.03 2.97
CA ALA A 16 -0.03 -4.82 1.88
C ALA A 16 1.36 -5.35 2.25
N TRP A 17 2.15 -4.61 3.03
CA TRP A 17 3.47 -5.05 3.48
C TRP A 17 3.42 -6.24 4.42
N VAL A 18 2.44 -6.27 5.33
CA VAL A 18 2.24 -7.39 6.25
C VAL A 18 1.81 -8.63 5.46
N VAL A 19 0.87 -8.46 4.53
CA VAL A 19 0.40 -9.53 3.64
C VAL A 19 1.54 -10.03 2.75
N LEU A 20 2.34 -9.14 2.18
CA LEU A 20 3.51 -9.47 1.36
C LEU A 20 4.54 -10.28 2.16
N ILE A 21 4.87 -9.85 3.39
CA ILE A 21 5.79 -10.60 4.27
C ILE A 21 5.21 -11.99 4.56
N ALA A 22 3.92 -12.10 4.88
CA ALA A 22 3.27 -13.40 5.10
C ALA A 22 3.38 -14.30 3.86
N HIS A 23 3.17 -13.76 2.66
CA HIS A 23 3.30 -14.51 1.40
C HIS A 23 4.73 -15.00 1.16
N VAL A 24 5.75 -14.22 1.51
CA VAL A 24 7.16 -14.65 1.40
C VAL A 24 7.42 -15.91 2.24
N PHE A 25 6.69 -16.10 3.34
CA PHE A 25 6.79 -17.28 4.20
C PHE A 25 5.76 -18.38 3.87
N GLY A 26 5.03 -18.28 2.75
CA GLY A 26 4.01 -19.25 2.36
C GLY A 26 2.77 -19.24 3.26
N ALA A 27 2.49 -18.12 3.94
CA ALA A 27 1.29 -17.92 4.72
C ALA A 27 0.33 -17.00 3.97
N TRP A 28 -0.97 -17.20 4.22
CA TRP A 28 -2.05 -16.30 3.78
C TRP A 28 -2.28 -16.20 2.26
N ASP A 29 -2.01 -17.27 1.50
CA ASP A 29 -2.22 -17.33 0.04
C ASP A 29 -3.64 -16.97 -0.45
N ARG A 30 -4.64 -17.07 0.43
CA ARG A 30 -6.03 -16.70 0.15
C ARG A 30 -6.28 -15.18 0.17
N PHE A 31 -5.37 -14.39 0.75
CA PHE A 31 -5.55 -12.96 0.93
C PHE A 31 -4.68 -12.20 -0.07
N PRO A 32 -5.26 -11.61 -1.13
CA PRO A 32 -4.46 -10.92 -2.12
C PRO A 32 -3.81 -9.66 -1.50
N VAL A 33 -2.58 -9.37 -1.90
CA VAL A 33 -1.87 -8.13 -1.52
C VAL A 33 -2.59 -6.87 -2.03
N TYR A 34 -3.36 -7.00 -3.12
CA TYR A 34 -4.12 -5.95 -3.76
C TYR A 34 -5.53 -6.44 -4.10
N ASP A 35 -6.55 -5.68 -3.71
CA ASP A 35 -7.95 -5.99 -4.03
C ASP A 35 -8.28 -5.66 -5.49
N VAL A 36 -8.39 -6.70 -6.31
CA VAL A 36 -8.71 -6.59 -7.74
C VAL A 36 -10.18 -6.28 -8.02
N ASP A 37 -11.08 -6.55 -7.07
CA ASP A 37 -12.51 -6.26 -7.22
C ASP A 37 -12.80 -4.76 -7.08
N ARG A 38 -11.83 -4.01 -6.53
CA ARG A 38 -11.88 -2.55 -6.35
C ARG A 38 -10.90 -1.79 -7.25
N VAL A 39 -10.36 -2.45 -8.28
CA VAL A 39 -9.40 -1.85 -9.21
C VAL A 39 -10.00 -0.59 -9.87
N GLY A 40 -9.26 0.53 -9.84
CA GLY A 40 -9.62 1.76 -10.54
C GLY A 40 -9.86 3.01 -9.67
N ASN A 41 -9.78 4.18 -10.33
CA ASN A 41 -10.14 5.51 -9.81
C ASN A 41 -9.34 5.92 -8.55
N TRP A 42 -10.02 6.14 -7.42
CA TRP A 42 -9.40 6.63 -6.18
C TRP A 42 -8.77 5.54 -5.31
N TYR A 43 -9.17 4.28 -5.50
CA TYR A 43 -8.60 3.14 -4.79
C TYR A 43 -7.13 2.96 -5.14
N ASP A 44 -6.79 3.02 -6.44
CA ASP A 44 -5.41 2.87 -6.92
C ASP A 44 -4.50 3.97 -6.36
N LEU A 45 -4.98 5.21 -6.35
CA LEU A 45 -4.27 6.34 -5.73
C LEU A 45 -4.04 6.10 -4.24
N GLY A 46 -5.08 5.69 -3.50
CA GLY A 46 -4.97 5.37 -2.08
C GLY A 46 -3.95 4.26 -1.83
N PHE A 47 -4.03 3.18 -2.60
CA PHE A 47 -3.14 2.03 -2.50
C PHE A 47 -1.69 2.41 -2.75
N LEU A 48 -1.41 3.17 -3.80
CA LEU A 48 -0.05 3.64 -4.09
C LEU A 48 0.50 4.56 -3.00
N LEU A 49 -0.34 5.42 -2.40
CA LEU A 49 0.07 6.26 -1.28
C LEU A 49 0.37 5.43 -0.02
N GLY A 50 -0.46 4.44 0.28
CA GLY A 50 -0.29 3.55 1.43
C GLY A 50 0.91 2.62 1.28
N ALA A 51 0.98 1.90 0.16
CA ALA A 51 2.07 0.99 -0.18
C ALA A 51 3.38 1.77 -0.40
N GLY A 52 3.27 3.00 -0.89
CA GLY A 52 4.38 3.93 -0.98
C GLY A 52 4.91 4.38 0.37
N SER A 53 4.17 4.32 1.48
CA SER A 53 4.61 4.94 2.75
C SER A 53 5.90 4.35 3.36
N PRO A 54 6.22 3.04 3.27
CA PRO A 54 7.50 2.53 3.77
C PRO A 54 8.65 2.82 2.79
N LEU A 55 8.38 2.79 1.48
CA LEU A 55 9.37 3.13 0.44
C LEU A 55 9.65 4.63 0.38
N LEU A 56 8.62 5.47 0.40
CA LEU A 56 8.69 6.93 0.50
C LEU A 56 9.24 7.37 1.86
N GLY A 57 8.95 6.65 2.95
CA GLY A 57 9.60 6.84 4.26
C GLY A 57 11.11 6.58 4.20
N MET A 58 11.53 5.45 3.60
CA MET A 58 12.95 5.12 3.40
C MET A 58 13.66 6.07 2.40
N LEU A 59 12.97 6.53 1.35
CA LEU A 59 13.55 7.42 0.33
C LEU A 59 13.53 8.90 0.74
N SER A 60 12.53 9.36 1.50
CA SER A 60 12.46 10.75 2.02
C SER A 60 13.49 11.02 3.10
N GLY A 61 13.86 10.02 3.90
CA GLY A 61 14.95 10.12 4.89
C GLY A 61 16.33 10.46 4.28
N ARG A 62 16.53 10.21 2.97
CA ARG A 62 17.75 10.60 2.24
C ARG A 62 17.75 12.02 1.71
N ARG A 63 16.61 12.74 1.71
CA ARG A 63 16.52 14.10 1.15
C ARG A 63 16.74 15.20 2.18
N ALA A 64 16.66 14.88 3.47
CA ALA A 64 16.92 15.81 4.58
C ALA A 64 18.42 15.95 4.97
N ILE A 65 19.33 15.41 4.15
CA ILE A 65 20.77 15.68 4.26
C ILE A 65 21.21 16.39 2.98
N ARG A 66 20.75 17.62 2.79
CA ARG A 66 21.45 18.59 1.94
C ARG A 66 21.79 19.79 2.81
N LYS A 67 23.06 19.74 3.25
CA LYS A 67 23.97 20.79 3.76
C LYS A 67 23.33 21.97 4.49
#